data_AF-A0AAX2A0K4-F1
#
_entry.id   AF-A0AAX2A0K4-F1
#
_cell.length_a   1.000
_cell.length_b   1.000
_cell.length_c   1.000
_cell.angle_alpha   90.00
_cell.angle_beta   90.00
_cell.angle_gamma   90.00
#
_symmetry.space_group_name_H-M   'P 1'
#
loop_
_entity.id
_entity.type
_entity.pdbx_description
1 polymer ?
#
loop_
_entity_poly.entity_id
_entity_poly.type
_entity_poly.pdbx_seq_one_letter_code
_entity_poly.pdbx_strand_id
1 'polypeptide(L)'
;MNNSRIGFEVMKKILEKYGPLLGSELNQKLRETMDISSAYARKIIQRATDNEVIFSTKPVSFGRGQYLYYLQHHNISDALQTALQKQRKGLHRIFQSLVHNKGRILTSEAIKISAAVTNRNFFPANEPKEKVLDNLLQLGIIKDISNYNEISYIIAKMQNISSEAELYPWYRRHMVNRLFALEAATWLERCNITAWNQTHIFDSEQNRVDFNGHLWDAVGFTYLYGFYESYYENEEKKKTPSFVFMEMLFHRQTYLEDVEGFVARIEMQSARMKNYKTGTRIIPILFYRTIEREAFEIAKEKGILLYSMRDWIGEFSVELFEYLVNPYYMDNDFSKKLETYLKSLQLLGGQYYNIYRELFIIKHSKAYLERGWNIRRHIHYRVGEDKFYADWLMFDHADTPVLCTFISKFLPKKEKEMLSFLENTFSKYQSIYSDVKGDFIKPKWMIFDEDGLYLQSPNS
;
A
#
# COMPACT_ATOMS: atom_id res chain seq x y z
N MET A 1 10.43 47.30 -33.87
CA MET A 1 10.29 45.83 -33.86
C MET A 1 10.26 45.35 -32.41
N ASN A 2 9.27 44.55 -32.04
CA ASN A 2 8.90 44.28 -30.64
C ASN A 2 10.00 43.56 -29.85
N ASN A 3 10.55 44.18 -28.79
CA ASN A 3 11.55 43.58 -27.89
C ASN A 3 11.13 42.22 -27.31
N SER A 4 9.82 41.95 -27.25
CA SER A 4 9.24 40.66 -26.88
C SER A 4 9.57 39.54 -27.87
N ARG A 5 9.58 39.80 -29.19
CA ARG A 5 9.93 38.76 -30.18
C ARG A 5 11.40 38.38 -30.12
N ILE A 6 12.30 39.34 -29.91
CA ILE A 6 13.73 39.07 -29.75
C ILE A 6 13.96 38.23 -28.48
N GLY A 7 13.29 38.59 -27.37
CA GLY A 7 13.37 37.81 -26.13
C GLY A 7 12.87 36.36 -26.28
N PHE A 8 11.83 36.12 -27.09
CA PHE A 8 11.32 34.78 -27.36
C PHE A 8 12.32 33.92 -28.14
N GLU A 9 12.94 34.48 -29.19
CA GLU A 9 13.93 33.76 -29.99
C GLU A 9 15.21 33.46 -29.19
N VAL A 10 15.68 34.39 -28.36
CA VAL A 10 16.83 34.13 -27.47
C VAL A 10 16.51 33.02 -26.47
N MET A 11 15.31 33.02 -25.90
CA MET A 11 14.88 32.00 -24.94
C MET A 11 14.78 30.60 -25.57
N LYS A 12 14.25 30.49 -26.80
CA LYS A 12 14.27 29.22 -27.54
C LYS A 12 15.69 28.70 -27.69
N LYS A 13 16.63 29.53 -28.14
CA LYS A 13 18.05 29.14 -28.28
C LYS A 13 18.67 28.69 -26.96
N ILE A 14 18.33 29.34 -25.84
CA ILE A 14 18.78 28.92 -24.51
C ILE A 14 18.23 27.53 -24.18
N LEU A 15 16.93 27.30 -24.38
CA LEU A 15 16.31 26.00 -24.09
C LEU A 15 16.78 24.91 -25.06
N GLU A 16 17.00 25.19 -26.35
CA GLU A 16 17.59 24.23 -27.28
C GLU A 16 18.97 23.75 -26.83
N LYS A 17 19.76 24.66 -26.22
CA LYS A 17 21.14 24.35 -25.81
C LYS A 17 21.26 23.77 -24.40
N TYR A 18 20.40 24.21 -23.49
CA TYR A 18 20.54 23.94 -22.04
C TYR A 18 19.26 23.40 -21.40
N GLY A 19 18.15 23.38 -22.12
CA GLY A 19 16.85 22.97 -21.61
C GLY A 19 16.70 21.46 -21.50
N PRO A 20 15.72 20.99 -20.70
CA PRO A 20 14.82 21.74 -19.83
C PRO A 20 15.49 22.43 -18.63
N LEU A 21 14.98 23.59 -18.20
CA LEU A 21 15.55 24.39 -17.10
C LEU A 21 14.51 24.83 -16.07
N LEU A 22 14.92 24.93 -14.79
CA LEU A 22 14.11 25.59 -13.77
C LEU A 22 14.00 27.09 -14.03
N GLY A 23 12.92 27.70 -13.56
CA GLY A 23 12.68 29.13 -13.72
C GLY A 23 13.82 30.03 -13.24
N SER A 24 14.56 29.65 -12.18
CA SER A 24 15.77 30.39 -11.77
C SER A 24 16.91 30.28 -12.77
N GLU A 25 17.14 29.08 -13.30
CA GLU A 25 18.25 28.80 -14.22
C GLU A 25 17.99 29.51 -15.55
N LEU A 26 16.75 29.43 -16.05
CA LEU A 26 16.33 30.13 -17.26
C LEU A 26 16.40 31.66 -17.07
N ASN A 27 15.97 32.18 -15.91
CA ASN A 27 16.08 33.61 -15.61
C ASN A 27 17.55 34.06 -15.62
N GLN A 28 18.44 33.31 -14.98
CA GLN A 28 19.86 33.61 -14.94
C GLN A 28 20.45 33.62 -16.36
N LYS A 29 20.21 32.59 -17.16
CA LYS A 29 20.73 32.51 -18.54
C LYS A 29 20.23 33.63 -19.43
N LEU A 30 18.96 34.03 -19.30
CA LEU A 30 18.41 35.17 -20.04
C LEU A 30 19.08 36.50 -19.65
N ARG A 31 19.34 36.71 -18.36
CA ARG A 31 20.06 37.90 -17.89
C ARG A 31 21.48 37.96 -18.41
N GLU A 32 22.20 36.83 -18.35
CA GLU A 32 23.57 36.71 -18.87
C GLU A 32 23.63 36.94 -20.38
N THR A 33 22.60 36.50 -21.13
CA THR A 33 22.60 36.57 -22.61
C THR A 33 22.12 37.92 -23.14
N MET A 34 21.18 38.58 -22.46
CA MET A 34 20.54 39.80 -22.96
C MET A 34 20.90 41.07 -22.17
N ASP A 35 21.68 40.94 -21.09
CA ASP A 35 22.00 42.02 -20.15
C ASP A 35 20.74 42.75 -19.64
N ILE A 36 19.79 41.98 -19.12
CA ILE A 36 18.49 42.48 -18.64
C ILE A 36 18.30 42.27 -17.14
N SER A 37 17.39 43.04 -16.54
CA SER A 37 17.00 42.85 -15.14
C SER A 37 16.25 41.53 -14.93
N SER A 38 16.34 40.97 -13.71
CA SER A 38 15.62 39.73 -13.37
C SER A 38 14.10 39.87 -13.54
N ALA A 39 13.54 41.04 -13.20
CA ALA A 39 12.11 41.32 -13.37
C ALA A 39 11.69 41.31 -14.85
N TYR A 40 12.53 41.87 -15.73
CA TYR A 40 12.25 41.85 -17.17
C TYR A 40 12.36 40.44 -17.75
N ALA A 41 13.37 39.66 -17.34
CA ALA A 41 13.50 38.25 -17.73
C ALA A 41 12.28 37.42 -17.31
N ARG A 42 11.73 37.62 -16.09
CA ARG A 42 10.48 36.95 -15.66
C ARG A 42 9.30 37.29 -16.55
N LYS A 43 9.14 38.57 -16.93
CA LYS A 43 8.07 39.00 -17.85
C LYS A 43 8.21 38.36 -19.24
N ILE A 44 9.43 38.18 -19.72
CA ILE A 44 9.69 37.48 -20.99
C ILE A 44 9.26 36.01 -20.89
N ILE A 45 9.70 35.28 -19.85
CA ILE A 45 9.33 33.86 -19.62
C ILE A 45 7.81 33.71 -19.52
N GLN A 46 7.16 34.56 -18.72
CA GLN A 46 5.71 34.53 -18.54
C GLN A 46 4.98 34.73 -19.88
N ARG A 47 5.31 35.80 -20.62
CA ARG A 47 4.67 36.07 -21.91
C ARG A 47 4.92 34.95 -22.92
N ALA A 48 6.10 34.34 -22.93
CA ALA A 48 6.37 33.22 -23.84
C ALA A 48 5.56 31.97 -23.49
N THR A 49 5.36 31.70 -22.19
CA THR A 49 4.50 30.61 -21.74
C THR A 49 3.04 30.89 -22.11
N ASP A 50 2.56 32.13 -21.89
CA ASP A 50 1.19 32.55 -22.23
C ASP A 50 0.92 32.54 -23.75
N ASN A 51 1.96 32.65 -24.58
CA ASN A 51 1.88 32.57 -26.04
C ASN A 51 2.29 31.18 -26.58
N GLU A 52 2.38 30.16 -25.72
CA GLU A 52 2.70 28.76 -26.08
C GLU A 52 4.02 28.59 -26.85
N VAL A 53 4.93 29.55 -26.71
CA VAL A 53 6.27 29.51 -27.32
C VAL A 53 7.16 28.50 -26.60
N ILE A 54 6.94 28.37 -25.29
CA ILE A 54 7.59 27.40 -24.41
C ILE A 54 6.52 26.76 -23.53
N PHE A 55 6.80 25.57 -23.02
CA PHE A 55 5.94 24.80 -22.15
C PHE A 55 6.47 24.84 -20.72
N SER A 56 5.60 24.56 -19.75
CA SER A 56 5.99 24.49 -18.34
C SER A 56 5.24 23.40 -17.59
N THR A 57 5.73 23.06 -16.40
CA THR A 57 5.06 22.14 -15.46
C THR A 57 3.95 22.80 -14.64
N LYS A 58 3.53 24.03 -14.96
CA LYS A 58 2.43 24.70 -14.27
C LYS A 58 1.15 23.82 -14.36
N PRO A 59 0.40 23.62 -13.26
CA PRO A 59 0.47 24.35 -11.98
C PRO A 59 1.38 23.74 -10.90
N VAL A 60 2.14 22.68 -11.19
CA VAL A 60 3.02 22.05 -10.20
C VAL A 60 4.36 22.76 -10.10
N SER A 61 4.58 23.45 -8.96
CA SER A 61 5.84 24.14 -8.67
C SER A 61 6.85 23.28 -7.92
N PHE A 62 8.15 23.50 -8.15
CA PHE A 62 9.25 22.89 -7.41
C PHE A 62 9.72 23.80 -6.26
N GLY A 63 8.79 24.48 -5.60
CA GLY A 63 9.09 25.38 -4.47
C GLY A 63 9.33 26.83 -4.90
N ARG A 64 8.97 27.77 -4.01
CA ARG A 64 9.03 29.23 -4.24
C ARG A 64 8.45 29.70 -5.60
N GLY A 65 7.43 28.99 -6.10
CA GLY A 65 6.80 29.29 -7.40
C GLY A 65 7.66 29.01 -8.63
N GLN A 66 8.69 28.17 -8.53
CA GLN A 66 9.52 27.76 -9.66
C GLN A 66 8.89 26.61 -10.44
N TYR A 67 8.96 26.67 -11.77
CA TYR A 67 8.49 25.63 -12.67
C TYR A 67 9.65 25.18 -13.57
N LEU A 68 9.54 23.98 -14.14
CA LEU A 68 10.43 23.52 -15.19
C LEU A 68 9.89 24.05 -16.53
N TYR A 69 10.75 24.65 -17.34
CA TYR A 69 10.43 25.21 -18.65
C TYR A 69 11.15 24.45 -19.75
N TYR A 70 10.46 24.18 -20.86
CA TYR A 70 10.95 23.30 -21.92
C TYR A 70 10.31 23.60 -23.28
N LEU A 71 10.89 23.04 -24.34
CA LEU A 71 10.32 23.05 -25.70
C LEU A 71 9.55 21.76 -25.95
N GLN A 72 8.59 21.79 -26.88
CA GLN A 72 7.68 20.67 -27.15
C GLN A 72 8.40 19.34 -27.43
N HIS A 73 9.56 19.39 -28.08
CA HIS A 73 10.33 18.21 -28.48
C HIS A 73 11.28 17.71 -27.37
N HIS A 74 11.40 18.41 -26.24
CA HIS A 74 12.26 17.96 -25.15
C HIS A 74 11.67 16.75 -24.44
N ASN A 75 12.51 15.75 -24.19
CA ASN A 75 12.25 14.79 -23.14
C ASN A 75 12.57 15.43 -21.78
N ILE A 76 11.56 15.61 -20.93
CA ILE A 76 11.72 16.27 -19.64
C ILE A 76 12.02 15.32 -18.47
N SER A 77 12.11 14.01 -18.70
CA SER A 77 12.18 12.99 -17.64
C SER A 77 13.35 13.22 -16.68
N ASP A 78 14.57 13.40 -17.19
CA ASP A 78 15.78 13.52 -16.35
C ASP A 78 15.80 14.83 -15.55
N ALA A 79 15.41 15.93 -16.21
CA ALA A 79 15.29 17.24 -15.58
C ALA A 79 14.19 17.25 -14.51
N LEU A 80 13.06 16.59 -14.79
CA LEU A 80 11.97 16.40 -13.84
C LEU A 80 12.45 15.57 -12.64
N GLN A 81 13.10 14.43 -12.86
CA GLN A 81 13.63 13.58 -11.79
C GLN A 81 14.60 14.36 -10.89
N THR A 82 15.52 15.13 -11.49
CA THR A 82 16.47 15.97 -10.77
C THR A 82 15.77 17.06 -9.93
N ALA A 83 14.76 17.73 -10.51
CA ALA A 83 13.99 18.74 -9.81
C ALA A 83 13.18 18.14 -8.65
N LEU A 84 12.56 16.97 -8.86
CA LEU A 84 11.84 16.23 -7.82
C LEU A 84 12.78 15.83 -6.68
N GLN A 85 13.93 15.24 -6.98
CA GLN A 85 14.90 14.79 -5.97
C GLN A 85 15.35 15.95 -5.06
N LYS A 86 15.63 17.11 -5.65
CA LYS A 86 16.13 18.29 -4.92
C LYS A 86 15.05 19.02 -4.14
N GLN A 87 13.86 19.19 -4.73
CA GLN A 87 12.87 20.16 -4.25
C GLN A 87 11.53 19.54 -3.84
N ARG A 88 11.21 18.31 -4.27
CA ARG A 88 9.93 17.61 -4.02
C ARG A 88 10.16 16.13 -3.69
N LYS A 89 10.94 15.87 -2.63
CA LYS A 89 11.39 14.52 -2.22
C LYS A 89 10.27 13.48 -2.16
N GLY A 90 9.10 13.82 -1.62
CA GLY A 90 7.97 12.88 -1.55
C GLY A 90 7.47 12.40 -2.92
N LEU A 91 7.41 13.30 -3.91
CA LEU A 91 7.06 12.94 -5.29
C LEU A 91 8.19 12.16 -5.98
N HIS A 92 9.45 12.49 -5.69
CA HIS A 92 10.60 11.73 -6.19
C HIS A 92 10.58 10.27 -5.73
N ARG A 93 10.27 10.04 -4.45
CA ARG A 93 10.14 8.70 -3.88
C ARG A 93 9.04 7.89 -4.56
N ILE A 94 7.87 8.48 -4.81
CA ILE A 94 6.80 7.82 -5.56
C ILE A 94 7.28 7.48 -6.99
N PHE A 95 7.98 8.39 -7.65
CA PHE A 95 8.54 8.14 -8.98
C PHE A 95 9.51 6.94 -8.98
N GLN A 96 10.44 6.87 -8.02
CA GLN A 96 11.33 5.70 -7.88
C GLN A 96 10.54 4.41 -7.63
N SER A 97 9.57 4.47 -6.72
CA SER A 97 8.72 3.32 -6.41
C SER A 97 7.96 2.81 -7.64
N LEU A 98 7.44 3.72 -8.48
CA LEU A 98 6.82 3.33 -9.75
C LEU A 98 7.83 2.66 -10.68
N VAL A 99 9.06 3.19 -10.81
CA VAL A 99 10.11 2.57 -11.64
C VAL A 99 10.43 1.15 -11.14
N HIS A 100 10.67 0.99 -9.85
CA HIS A 100 11.00 -0.31 -9.25
C HIS A 100 9.86 -1.34 -9.31
N ASN A 101 8.61 -0.87 -9.27
CA ASN A 101 7.42 -1.73 -9.29
C ASN A 101 6.74 -1.80 -10.65
N LYS A 102 7.51 -1.67 -11.74
CA LYS A 102 7.03 -1.83 -13.13
C LYS A 102 5.82 -0.93 -13.45
N GLY A 103 5.87 0.28 -12.89
CA GLY A 103 4.91 1.36 -13.08
C GLY A 103 3.60 1.20 -12.31
N ARG A 104 3.54 0.39 -11.24
CA ARG A 104 2.30 0.12 -10.49
C ARG A 104 2.58 0.03 -9.00
N ILE A 105 1.86 0.79 -8.18
CA ILE A 105 1.87 0.63 -6.71
C ILE A 105 0.47 0.93 -6.16
N LEU A 106 0.18 0.50 -4.93
CA LEU A 106 -1.07 0.89 -4.27
C LEU A 106 -1.12 2.40 -4.05
N THR A 107 -2.30 3.00 -4.19
CA THR A 107 -2.51 4.42 -3.87
C THR A 107 -2.12 4.72 -2.43
N SER A 108 -2.44 3.81 -1.50
CA SER A 108 -2.06 3.96 -0.09
C SER A 108 -0.55 3.84 0.15
N GLU A 109 0.17 3.06 -0.64
CA GLU A 109 1.64 2.98 -0.59
C GLU A 109 2.27 4.26 -1.11
N ALA A 110 1.77 4.82 -2.21
CA ALA A 110 2.23 6.10 -2.73
C ALA A 110 2.14 7.20 -1.64
N ILE A 111 1.00 7.26 -0.94
CA ILE A 111 0.78 8.19 0.17
C ILE A 111 1.82 7.97 1.29
N LYS A 112 2.02 6.73 1.74
CA LYS A 112 3.01 6.37 2.78
C LYS A 112 4.44 6.76 2.37
N ILE A 113 4.84 6.43 1.14
CA ILE A 113 6.19 6.66 0.59
C ILE A 113 6.48 8.15 0.46
N SER A 114 5.50 8.96 0.04
CA SER A 114 5.66 10.42 0.00
C SER A 114 5.66 11.11 1.37
N ALA A 115 5.29 10.39 2.44
CA ALA A 115 4.96 10.98 3.74
C ALA A 115 3.88 12.07 3.63
N ALA A 116 2.89 11.85 2.76
CA ALA A 116 1.76 12.78 2.62
C ALA A 116 0.82 12.67 3.81
N VAL A 117 0.21 13.79 4.16
CA VAL A 117 -0.65 13.86 5.35
C VAL A 117 -2.09 13.58 4.97
N THR A 118 -2.77 12.79 5.79
CA THR A 118 -4.19 12.46 5.61
C THR A 118 -5.10 13.50 6.26
N ASN A 119 -4.58 14.24 7.24
CA ASN A 119 -5.29 15.28 7.96
C ASN A 119 -4.38 16.47 8.26
N ARG A 120 -4.69 17.62 7.65
CA ARG A 120 -3.92 18.86 7.77
C ARG A 120 -3.94 19.46 9.18
N ASN A 121 -4.91 19.12 10.02
CA ASN A 121 -4.98 19.63 11.39
C ASN A 121 -3.76 19.17 12.20
N PHE A 122 -3.20 17.99 11.90
CA PHE A 122 -2.01 17.49 12.55
C PHE A 122 -0.72 18.10 11.98
N PHE A 123 -0.69 18.39 10.68
CA PHE A 123 0.50 18.86 9.97
C PHE A 123 0.14 19.91 8.89
N PRO A 124 -0.13 21.17 9.28
CA PRO A 124 -0.66 22.17 8.35
C PRO A 124 0.30 22.57 7.23
N ALA A 125 1.61 22.50 7.48
CA ALA A 125 2.66 22.87 6.54
C ALA A 125 2.98 21.78 5.51
N ASN A 126 2.47 20.57 5.70
CA ASN A 126 2.79 19.41 4.88
C ASN A 126 1.75 19.19 3.78
N GLU A 127 2.19 18.52 2.71
CA GLU A 127 1.36 18.30 1.54
C GLU A 127 0.33 17.20 1.81
N PRO A 128 -0.98 17.47 1.60
CA PRO A 128 -2.01 16.45 1.81
C PRO A 128 -2.01 15.42 0.69
N LYS A 129 -2.54 14.23 0.98
CA LYS A 129 -2.61 13.11 0.02
C LYS A 129 -3.26 13.49 -1.31
N GLU A 130 -4.34 14.27 -1.30
CA GLU A 130 -5.07 14.66 -2.52
C GLU A 130 -4.19 15.50 -3.44
N LYS A 131 -3.41 16.43 -2.86
CA LYS A 131 -2.50 17.30 -3.62
C LYS A 131 -1.30 16.53 -4.16
N VAL A 132 -0.79 15.54 -3.43
CA VAL A 132 0.26 14.66 -3.94
C VAL A 132 -0.22 13.92 -5.20
N LEU A 133 -1.42 13.31 -5.15
CA LEU A 133 -1.99 12.58 -6.28
C LEU A 133 -2.28 13.50 -7.47
N ASP A 134 -2.86 14.68 -7.23
CA ASP A 134 -3.11 15.69 -8.27
C ASP A 134 -1.81 16.17 -8.95
N ASN A 135 -0.76 16.43 -8.17
CA ASN A 135 0.53 16.81 -8.74
C ASN A 135 1.13 15.69 -9.62
N LEU A 136 0.98 14.42 -9.25
CA LEU A 136 1.48 13.30 -10.06
C LEU A 136 0.77 13.21 -11.42
N LEU A 137 -0.55 13.44 -11.44
CA LEU A 137 -1.36 13.51 -12.66
C LEU A 137 -0.93 14.69 -13.53
N GLN A 138 -0.83 15.88 -12.95
CA GLN A 138 -0.47 17.11 -13.68
C GLN A 138 0.96 17.09 -14.22
N LEU A 139 1.89 16.45 -13.51
CA LEU A 139 3.25 16.22 -14.02
C LEU A 139 3.31 15.12 -15.09
N GLY A 140 2.23 14.39 -15.32
CA GLY A 140 2.19 13.26 -16.25
C GLY A 140 3.06 12.08 -15.79
N ILE A 141 3.29 11.94 -14.49
CA ILE A 141 4.01 10.80 -13.91
C ILE A 141 3.09 9.57 -13.91
N ILE A 142 1.83 9.78 -13.54
CA ILE A 142 0.79 8.74 -13.57
C ILE A 142 -0.25 9.04 -14.66
N LYS A 143 -0.81 7.98 -15.23
CA LYS A 143 -1.90 8.04 -16.22
C LYS A 143 -3.24 8.23 -15.51
N ASP A 144 -3.50 7.36 -14.55
CA ASP A 144 -4.78 7.20 -13.88
C ASP A 144 -4.61 6.51 -12.51
N ILE A 145 -5.72 6.51 -11.77
CA ILE A 145 -5.90 5.73 -10.56
C ILE A 145 -6.94 4.66 -10.90
N SER A 146 -6.49 3.42 -11.05
CA SER A 146 -7.36 2.29 -11.39
C SER A 146 -7.81 1.57 -10.12
N ASN A 147 -9.02 1.01 -10.13
CA ASN A 147 -9.53 0.19 -9.03
C ASN A 147 -9.73 -1.24 -9.50
N TYR A 148 -9.29 -2.21 -8.70
CA TYR A 148 -9.58 -3.62 -8.91
C TYR A 148 -9.99 -4.23 -7.59
N ASN A 149 -11.19 -4.83 -7.55
CA ASN A 149 -11.72 -5.51 -6.37
C ASN A 149 -11.62 -4.64 -5.09
N GLU A 150 -12.14 -3.41 -5.18
CA GLU A 150 -12.12 -2.37 -4.13
C GLU A 150 -10.74 -1.80 -3.76
N ILE A 151 -9.67 -2.28 -4.39
CA ILE A 151 -8.31 -1.82 -4.10
C ILE A 151 -7.85 -0.82 -5.18
N SER A 152 -7.30 0.30 -4.73
CA SER A 152 -6.86 1.41 -5.58
C SER A 152 -5.36 1.35 -5.88
N TYR A 153 -5.02 1.50 -7.17
CA TYR A 153 -3.67 1.48 -7.71
C TYR A 153 -3.37 2.76 -8.48
N ILE A 154 -2.15 3.29 -8.34
CA ILE A 154 -1.65 4.32 -9.24
C ILE A 154 -0.86 3.66 -10.38
N ILE A 155 -1.13 4.09 -11.61
CA ILE A 155 -0.51 3.53 -12.82
C ILE A 155 0.37 4.57 -13.50
N ALA A 156 1.64 4.26 -13.72
CA ALA A 156 2.57 5.17 -14.40
C ALA A 156 2.14 5.45 -15.85
N LYS A 157 2.39 6.68 -16.33
CA LYS A 157 2.00 7.10 -17.70
C LYS A 157 2.57 6.22 -18.82
N MET A 158 3.76 5.69 -18.60
CA MET A 158 4.46 4.81 -19.55
C MET A 158 3.89 3.38 -19.61
N GLN A 159 2.96 3.01 -18.72
CA GLN A 159 2.35 1.69 -18.70
C GLN A 159 1.08 1.66 -19.55
N ASN A 160 0.95 0.60 -20.34
CA ASN A 160 -0.27 0.30 -21.07
C ASN A 160 -0.97 -0.91 -20.43
N ILE A 161 -1.73 -0.67 -19.37
CA ILE A 161 -2.57 -1.72 -18.76
C ILE A 161 -3.84 -1.82 -19.58
N SER A 162 -4.01 -2.97 -20.22
CA SER A 162 -5.10 -3.21 -21.17
C SER A 162 -6.27 -4.01 -20.59
N SER A 163 -6.08 -4.66 -19.44
CA SER A 163 -7.11 -5.51 -18.83
C SER A 163 -7.00 -5.64 -17.32
N GLU A 164 -8.13 -5.89 -16.66
CA GLU A 164 -8.21 -6.22 -15.22
C GLU A 164 -7.43 -7.49 -14.87
N ALA A 165 -7.28 -8.43 -15.81
CA ALA A 165 -6.53 -9.67 -15.62
C ALA A 165 -5.05 -9.42 -15.26
N GLU A 166 -4.48 -8.30 -15.70
CA GLU A 166 -3.11 -7.90 -15.35
C GLU A 166 -2.97 -7.40 -13.91
N LEU A 167 -4.08 -7.01 -13.25
CA LEU A 167 -4.08 -6.54 -11.86
C LEU A 167 -4.25 -7.70 -10.87
N TYR A 168 -4.84 -8.83 -11.29
CA TYR A 168 -5.08 -9.97 -10.41
C TYR A 168 -3.83 -10.50 -9.69
N PRO A 169 -2.67 -10.71 -10.35
CA PRO A 169 -1.47 -11.17 -9.65
C PRO A 169 -0.98 -10.18 -8.58
N TRP A 170 -1.08 -8.88 -8.85
CA TRP A 170 -0.72 -7.82 -7.91
C TRP A 170 -1.67 -7.78 -6.72
N TYR A 171 -2.96 -7.81 -7.02
CA TYR A 171 -4.01 -7.97 -6.04
C TYR A 171 -3.76 -9.17 -5.10
N ARG A 172 -3.46 -10.35 -5.65
CA ARG A 172 -3.14 -11.54 -4.85
C ARG A 172 -1.92 -11.33 -3.95
N ARG A 173 -0.86 -10.69 -4.44
CA ARG A 173 0.31 -10.37 -3.62
C ARG A 173 -0.04 -9.49 -2.42
N HIS A 174 -0.88 -8.46 -2.59
CA HIS A 174 -1.30 -7.60 -1.48
C HIS A 174 -2.25 -8.31 -0.50
N MET A 175 -3.11 -9.21 -0.99
CA MET A 175 -3.92 -10.03 -0.08
C MET A 175 -3.06 -10.97 0.76
N VAL A 176 -2.07 -11.62 0.16
CA VAL A 176 -1.13 -12.47 0.92
C VAL A 176 -0.29 -11.61 1.87
N ASN A 177 0.14 -10.42 1.46
CA ASN A 177 0.80 -9.45 2.36
C ASN A 177 -0.02 -9.19 3.61
N ARG A 178 -1.34 -9.04 3.47
CA ARG A 178 -2.26 -8.85 4.59
C ARG A 178 -2.26 -10.04 5.54
N LEU A 179 -2.30 -11.27 5.01
CA LEU A 179 -2.26 -12.47 5.85
C LEU A 179 -0.99 -12.51 6.71
N PHE A 180 0.17 -12.24 6.11
CA PHE A 180 1.43 -12.14 6.86
C PHE A 180 1.46 -10.95 7.81
N ALA A 181 0.89 -9.81 7.43
CA ALA A 181 0.81 -8.64 8.29
C ALA A 181 -0.02 -8.91 9.56
N LEU A 182 -1.15 -9.63 9.43
CA LEU A 182 -1.97 -10.07 10.56
C LEU A 182 -1.17 -10.96 11.51
N GLU A 183 -0.46 -11.96 10.97
CA GLU A 183 0.36 -12.83 11.81
C GLU A 183 1.52 -12.08 12.47
N ALA A 184 2.13 -11.12 11.79
CA ALA A 184 3.20 -10.31 12.35
C ALA A 184 2.71 -9.46 13.52
N ALA A 185 1.53 -8.82 13.38
CA ALA A 185 0.90 -8.07 14.46
C ALA A 185 0.58 -8.96 15.67
N THR A 186 -0.08 -10.11 15.45
CA THR A 186 -0.39 -11.06 16.53
C THR A 186 0.86 -11.63 17.19
N TRP A 187 1.93 -11.86 16.42
CA TRP A 187 3.22 -12.30 16.95
C TRP A 187 3.85 -11.24 17.86
N LEU A 188 3.83 -9.96 17.46
CA LEU A 188 4.32 -8.86 18.29
C LEU A 188 3.54 -8.72 19.62
N GLU A 189 2.22 -8.96 19.59
CA GLU A 189 1.39 -8.97 20.81
C GLU A 189 1.79 -10.11 21.75
N ARG A 190 2.01 -11.32 21.20
CA ARG A 190 2.49 -12.48 21.98
C ARG A 190 3.90 -12.27 22.54
N CYS A 191 4.74 -11.53 21.84
CA CYS A 191 6.07 -11.13 22.30
C CYS A 191 6.05 -9.95 23.27
N ASN A 192 4.87 -9.41 23.61
CA ASN A 192 4.70 -8.25 24.49
C ASN A 192 5.38 -6.97 23.94
N ILE A 193 5.66 -6.92 22.64
CA ILE A 193 6.17 -5.71 21.97
C ILE A 193 5.03 -4.72 21.81
N THR A 194 3.86 -5.20 21.41
CA THR A 194 2.60 -4.45 21.40
C THR A 194 1.64 -5.00 22.45
N ALA A 195 0.71 -4.16 22.90
CA ALA A 195 -0.32 -4.53 23.86
C ALA A 195 -1.34 -5.49 23.23
N TRP A 196 -1.74 -6.50 23.99
CA TRP A 196 -2.64 -7.56 23.57
C TRP A 196 -3.98 -7.00 23.05
N ASN A 197 -4.42 -7.44 21.86
CA ASN A 197 -5.65 -7.01 21.21
C ASN A 197 -5.79 -5.48 21.01
N GLN A 198 -4.67 -4.74 20.99
CA GLN A 198 -4.67 -3.28 20.77
C GLN A 198 -3.91 -2.86 19.50
N THR A 199 -3.42 -3.83 18.72
CA THR A 199 -2.76 -3.53 17.46
C THR A 199 -3.80 -3.33 16.35
N HIS A 200 -3.84 -2.11 15.80
CA HIS A 200 -4.63 -1.80 14.61
C HIS A 200 -3.81 -2.14 13.37
N ILE A 201 -4.46 -2.75 12.37
CA ILE A 201 -3.84 -3.16 11.10
C ILE A 201 -4.76 -2.83 9.94
N PHE A 202 -4.19 -2.64 8.75
CA PHE A 202 -4.95 -2.40 7.53
C PHE A 202 -5.98 -3.50 7.21
N ASP A 203 -7.11 -3.10 6.63
CA ASP A 203 -8.28 -3.97 6.43
C ASP A 203 -8.20 -4.82 5.14
N SER A 204 -9.25 -5.58 4.85
CA SER A 204 -9.35 -6.44 3.65
C SER A 204 -9.37 -5.65 2.34
N GLU A 205 -9.81 -4.38 2.38
CA GLU A 205 -9.78 -3.44 1.26
C GLU A 205 -8.40 -2.76 1.12
N GLN A 206 -7.41 -3.16 1.93
CA GLN A 206 -6.08 -2.54 2.03
C GLN A 206 -6.13 -1.07 2.45
N ASN A 207 -7.22 -0.64 3.13
CA ASN A 207 -7.27 0.65 3.77
C ASN A 207 -6.29 0.65 4.94
N ARG A 208 -5.27 1.49 4.82
CA ARG A 208 -4.19 1.59 5.81
C ARG A 208 -4.70 2.27 7.08
N VAL A 209 -4.05 1.99 8.21
CA VAL A 209 -4.40 2.61 9.49
C VAL A 209 -4.04 4.09 9.43
N ASP A 210 -5.05 4.96 9.42
CA ASP A 210 -4.83 6.39 9.56
C ASP A 210 -4.69 6.75 11.04
N PHE A 211 -3.47 7.10 11.44
CA PHE A 211 -3.17 7.46 12.82
C PHE A 211 -2.31 8.71 12.88
N ASN A 212 -2.81 9.70 13.63
CA ASN A 212 -2.19 11.01 13.79
C ASN A 212 -1.83 11.68 12.46
N GLY A 213 -2.67 11.55 11.42
CA GLY A 213 -2.49 12.26 10.15
C GLY A 213 -1.57 11.58 9.15
N HIS A 214 -1.21 10.32 9.37
CA HIS A 214 -0.45 9.49 8.43
C HIS A 214 -1.03 8.08 8.35
N LEU A 215 -0.90 7.46 7.18
CA LEU A 215 -1.21 6.05 6.98
C LEU A 215 -0.08 5.16 7.49
N TRP A 216 -0.40 3.98 8.04
CA TRP A 216 0.54 2.94 8.48
C TRP A 216 0.01 1.56 8.10
N ASP A 217 0.89 0.55 8.01
CA ASP A 217 0.39 -0.83 7.89
C ASP A 217 -0.21 -1.32 9.19
N ALA A 218 0.48 -1.06 10.31
CA ALA A 218 -0.09 -1.29 11.62
C ALA A 218 0.38 -0.25 12.63
N VAL A 219 -0.44 -0.05 13.66
CA VAL A 219 -0.18 0.81 14.80
C VAL A 219 -0.51 0.03 16.06
N GLY A 220 0.47 -0.07 16.95
CA GLY A 220 0.28 -0.65 18.27
C GLY A 220 0.74 0.30 19.37
N PHE A 221 0.55 -0.15 20.59
CA PHE A 221 0.97 0.55 21.80
C PHE A 221 1.88 -0.36 22.61
N THR A 222 2.91 0.18 23.23
CA THR A 222 3.80 -0.61 24.08
C THR A 222 3.85 -0.06 25.50
N TYR A 223 3.90 -0.98 26.45
CA TYR A 223 4.13 -0.72 27.87
C TYR A 223 5.41 -1.40 28.37
N LEU A 224 6.31 -1.77 27.44
CA LEU A 224 7.61 -2.31 27.77
C LEU A 224 8.36 -1.36 28.70
N TYR A 225 9.06 -1.94 29.68
CA TYR A 225 9.83 -1.17 30.64
C TYR A 225 10.81 -0.21 29.92
N GLY A 226 10.77 1.08 30.28
CA GLY A 226 11.55 2.13 29.63
C GLY A 226 10.89 2.77 28.39
N PHE A 227 9.73 2.26 27.95
CA PHE A 227 8.95 2.77 26.81
C PHE A 227 7.52 3.18 27.21
N TYR A 228 7.34 3.65 28.44
CA TYR A 228 6.10 4.32 28.85
C TYR A 228 6.41 5.44 29.83
N GLU A 229 5.53 6.43 29.88
CA GLU A 229 5.53 7.45 30.92
C GLU A 229 4.60 7.02 32.06
N SER A 230 5.01 7.22 33.31
CA SER A 230 4.15 7.03 34.47
C SER A 230 3.70 8.38 34.99
N TYR A 231 2.42 8.51 35.31
CA TYR A 231 1.87 9.68 35.97
C TYR A 231 0.87 9.25 37.04
N TYR A 232 0.54 10.15 37.95
CA TYR A 232 -0.47 9.93 38.97
C TYR A 232 -1.72 10.73 38.65
N GLU A 233 -2.88 10.08 38.69
CA GLU A 233 -4.19 10.71 38.54
C GLU A 233 -5.10 10.14 39.62
N ASN A 234 -5.63 10.99 40.50
CA ASN A 234 -6.42 10.59 41.67
C ASN A 234 -5.73 9.51 42.54
N GLU A 235 -4.44 9.72 42.86
CA GLU A 235 -3.59 8.79 43.64
C GLU A 235 -3.32 7.42 42.97
N GLU A 236 -3.91 7.15 41.80
CA GLU A 236 -3.63 5.95 41.01
C GLU A 236 -2.48 6.20 40.03
N LYS A 237 -1.52 5.27 39.99
CA LYS A 237 -0.42 5.30 39.02
C LYS A 237 -0.91 4.83 37.65
N LYS A 238 -1.02 5.75 36.71
CA LYS A 238 -1.37 5.48 35.30
C LYS A 238 -0.13 5.45 34.40
N LYS A 239 -0.29 4.84 33.23
CA LYS A 239 0.76 4.71 32.21
C LYS A 239 0.31 5.27 30.88
N THR A 240 1.12 6.14 30.28
CA THR A 240 0.98 6.55 28.88
C THR A 240 1.89 5.67 28.03
N PRO A 241 1.36 4.85 27.11
CA PRO A 241 2.17 3.97 26.28
C PRO A 241 2.98 4.75 25.25
N SER A 242 4.05 4.11 24.76
CA SER A 242 4.74 4.53 23.52
C SER A 242 4.03 3.96 22.29
N PHE A 243 4.18 4.66 21.15
CA PHE A 243 3.63 4.18 19.88
C PHE A 243 4.57 3.16 19.23
N VAL A 244 3.99 2.13 18.63
CA VAL A 244 4.68 1.18 17.77
C VAL A 244 4.13 1.37 16.37
N PHE A 245 4.94 1.93 15.46
CA PHE A 245 4.55 2.12 14.06
C PHE A 245 5.20 1.05 13.19
N MET A 246 4.41 0.43 12.33
CA MET A 246 4.83 -0.72 11.55
C MET A 246 4.63 -0.51 10.06
N GLU A 247 5.64 -0.90 9.29
CA GLU A 247 5.58 -1.16 7.85
C GLU A 247 5.80 -2.65 7.59
N MET A 248 5.00 -3.22 6.69
CA MET A 248 4.97 -4.67 6.42
C MET A 248 4.98 -4.89 4.91
N LEU A 249 6.19 -4.96 4.36
CA LEU A 249 6.49 -5.02 2.93
C LEU A 249 6.94 -6.43 2.52
N PHE A 250 6.01 -7.38 2.58
CA PHE A 250 6.26 -8.78 2.20
C PHE A 250 6.05 -9.04 0.71
N HIS A 251 5.15 -8.29 0.07
CA HIS A 251 4.73 -8.52 -1.31
C HIS A 251 5.76 -8.18 -2.39
N ARG A 252 6.81 -7.44 -2.05
CA ARG A 252 7.84 -6.98 -2.98
C ARG A 252 9.18 -6.78 -2.29
N GLN A 253 10.17 -6.37 -3.07
CA GLN A 253 11.44 -5.88 -2.52
C GLN A 253 11.23 -4.50 -1.88
N THR A 254 11.85 -4.33 -0.71
CA THR A 254 11.93 -3.05 0.00
C THR A 254 13.10 -2.24 -0.56
N TYR A 255 12.80 -1.01 -0.97
CA TYR A 255 13.75 -0.06 -1.55
C TYR A 255 13.93 1.16 -0.63
N LEU A 256 14.90 2.01 -0.95
CA LEU A 256 15.29 3.18 -0.17
C LEU A 256 14.11 4.14 0.01
N GLU A 257 13.31 4.35 -1.03
CA GLU A 257 12.14 5.24 -0.96
C GLU A 257 11.10 4.80 0.08
N ASP A 258 11.01 3.50 0.37
CA ASP A 258 10.11 2.96 1.38
C ASP A 258 10.58 3.34 2.78
N VAL A 259 11.87 3.13 3.03
CA VAL A 259 12.52 3.44 4.31
C VAL A 259 12.52 4.95 4.53
N GLU A 260 12.90 5.75 3.53
CA GLU A 260 12.87 7.21 3.64
C GLU A 260 11.45 7.76 3.89
N GLY A 261 10.45 7.18 3.23
CA GLY A 261 9.04 7.52 3.45
C GLY A 261 8.60 7.20 4.88
N PHE A 262 8.99 6.05 5.40
CA PHE A 262 8.71 5.64 6.79
C PHE A 262 9.42 6.54 7.81
N VAL A 263 10.72 6.78 7.63
CA VAL A 263 11.53 7.68 8.47
C VAL A 263 10.95 9.08 8.50
N ALA A 264 10.58 9.64 7.35
CA ALA A 264 9.99 10.98 7.28
C ALA A 264 8.70 11.08 8.12
N ARG A 265 7.82 10.07 8.05
CA ARG A 265 6.60 10.03 8.88
C ARG A 265 6.93 9.91 10.36
N ILE A 266 7.89 9.07 10.75
CA ILE A 266 8.34 8.92 12.14
C ILE A 266 8.92 10.23 12.68
N GLU A 267 9.79 10.90 11.92
CA GLU A 267 10.41 12.17 12.29
C GLU A 267 9.35 13.27 12.48
N MET A 268 8.33 13.31 11.61
CA MET A 268 7.20 14.22 11.74
C MET A 268 6.39 13.95 13.03
N GLN A 269 6.08 12.70 13.34
CA GLN A 269 5.40 12.35 14.59
C GLN A 269 6.26 12.69 15.82
N SER A 270 7.54 12.33 15.79
CA SER A 270 8.51 12.63 16.84
C SER A 270 8.62 14.13 17.13
N ALA A 271 8.66 14.96 16.08
CA ALA A 271 8.73 16.42 16.24
C ALA A 271 7.55 17.01 17.03
N ARG A 272 6.35 16.43 16.93
CA ARG A 272 5.17 16.85 17.69
C ARG A 272 5.19 16.39 19.14
N MET A 273 5.91 15.31 19.43
CA MET A 273 6.05 14.76 20.77
C MET A 273 7.21 15.37 21.57
N LYS A 274 7.92 16.37 21.05
CA LYS A 274 9.06 17.02 21.73
C LYS A 274 8.71 17.69 23.06
N ASN A 275 7.42 17.87 23.38
CA ASN A 275 6.96 18.42 24.65
C ASN A 275 6.81 17.38 25.78
N TYR A 276 6.98 16.08 25.52
CA TYR A 276 6.93 15.05 26.55
C TYR A 276 8.28 14.96 27.26
N LYS A 277 8.30 15.29 28.56
CA LYS A 277 9.53 15.49 29.34
C LYS A 277 10.38 14.23 29.49
N THR A 278 9.79 13.04 29.47
CA THR A 278 10.48 11.75 29.52
C THR A 278 9.45 10.61 29.34
N GLY A 279 9.55 9.78 28.29
CA GLY A 279 8.96 8.42 28.33
C GLY A 279 8.05 7.98 27.18
N THR A 280 7.51 8.88 26.36
CA THR A 280 6.77 8.50 25.14
C THR A 280 7.70 8.48 23.94
N ARG A 281 8.14 7.28 23.52
CA ARG A 281 8.97 7.06 22.34
C ARG A 281 8.12 6.51 21.20
N ILE A 282 8.64 6.55 19.98
CA ILE A 282 8.15 5.72 18.88
C ILE A 282 9.11 4.54 18.77
N ILE A 283 8.55 3.34 18.66
CA ILE A 283 9.29 2.14 18.22
C ILE A 283 8.89 1.88 16.77
N PRO A 284 9.75 2.22 15.79
CA PRO A 284 9.50 1.91 14.40
C PRO A 284 9.95 0.49 14.06
N ILE A 285 9.07 -0.27 13.42
CA ILE A 285 9.33 -1.65 13.01
C ILE A 285 9.06 -1.77 11.50
N LEU A 286 9.98 -2.42 10.80
CA LEU A 286 9.84 -2.76 9.38
C LEU A 286 9.99 -4.27 9.21
N PHE A 287 8.90 -4.91 8.78
CA PHE A 287 8.93 -6.26 8.26
C PHE A 287 9.14 -6.24 6.76
N TYR A 288 10.01 -7.10 6.27
CA TYR A 288 10.34 -7.17 4.84
C TYR A 288 10.57 -8.60 4.39
N ARG A 289 10.32 -8.87 3.10
CA ARG A 289 10.72 -10.13 2.48
C ARG A 289 12.19 -10.10 2.05
N THR A 290 12.55 -9.05 1.32
CA THR A 290 13.90 -8.75 0.86
C THR A 290 14.09 -7.24 0.90
N ILE A 291 15.28 -6.78 1.27
CA ILE A 291 15.61 -5.36 1.39
C ILE A 291 16.90 -5.08 0.63
N GLU A 292 16.95 -3.97 -0.11
CA GLU A 292 18.19 -3.56 -0.72
C GLU A 292 19.20 -3.05 0.32
N ARG A 293 20.49 -3.15 -0.02
CA ARG A 293 21.56 -2.84 0.92
C ARG A 293 21.50 -1.41 1.45
N GLU A 294 21.30 -0.43 0.56
CA GLU A 294 21.25 0.98 0.97
C GLU A 294 20.09 1.27 1.92
N ALA A 295 18.90 0.76 1.60
CA ALA A 295 17.72 0.85 2.46
C ALA A 295 17.96 0.19 3.84
N PHE A 296 18.63 -0.96 3.89
CA PHE A 296 18.97 -1.64 5.14
C PHE A 296 19.90 -0.80 6.03
N GLU A 297 20.97 -0.23 5.46
CA GLU A 297 21.92 0.59 6.22
C GLU A 297 21.25 1.86 6.76
N ILE A 298 20.44 2.54 5.94
CA ILE A 298 19.69 3.72 6.38
C ILE A 298 18.67 3.36 7.47
N ALA A 299 17.96 2.24 7.34
CA ALA A 299 16.99 1.82 8.35
C ALA A 299 17.68 1.53 9.69
N LYS A 300 18.84 0.87 9.66
CA LYS A 300 19.67 0.59 10.84
C LYS A 300 20.21 1.88 11.47
N GLU A 301 20.73 2.80 10.67
CA GLU A 301 21.21 4.12 11.12
C GLU A 301 20.10 4.89 11.83
N LYS A 302 18.88 4.83 11.30
CA LYS A 302 17.69 5.50 11.85
C LYS A 302 17.03 4.77 13.02
N GLY A 303 17.58 3.64 13.46
CA GLY A 303 17.09 2.90 14.63
C GLY A 303 15.77 2.17 14.39
N ILE A 304 15.49 1.75 13.15
CA ILE A 304 14.31 0.93 12.82
C ILE A 304 14.60 -0.52 13.19
N LEU A 305 13.65 -1.17 13.87
CA LEU A 305 13.70 -2.61 14.11
C LEU A 305 13.35 -3.36 12.82
N LEU A 306 14.24 -4.24 12.40
CA LEU A 306 14.18 -4.93 11.11
C LEU A 306 13.89 -6.41 11.33
N TYR A 307 12.81 -6.91 10.75
CA TYR A 307 12.48 -8.34 10.74
C TYR A 307 12.33 -8.84 9.31
N SER A 308 13.23 -9.72 8.88
CA SER A 308 13.00 -10.43 7.62
C SER A 308 11.94 -11.50 7.81
N MET A 309 11.17 -11.81 6.76
CA MET A 309 10.20 -12.90 6.79
C MET A 309 10.86 -14.25 7.15
N ARG A 310 12.11 -14.45 6.72
CA ARG A 310 12.89 -15.66 7.01
C ARG A 310 13.25 -15.77 8.49
N ASP A 311 13.68 -14.67 9.10
CA ASP A 311 14.05 -14.67 10.52
C ASP A 311 12.82 -14.83 11.43
N TRP A 312 11.66 -14.36 10.96
CA TRP A 312 10.43 -14.39 11.74
C TRP A 312 9.67 -15.73 11.61
N ILE A 313 9.40 -16.21 10.39
CA ILE A 313 8.62 -17.45 10.15
C ILE A 313 9.52 -18.66 9.87
N GLY A 314 10.74 -18.43 9.36
CA GLY A 314 11.66 -19.48 8.92
C GLY A 314 11.94 -19.43 7.42
N GLU A 315 12.94 -20.19 6.98
CA GLU A 315 13.45 -20.16 5.60
C GLU A 315 12.39 -20.46 4.52
N PHE A 316 11.42 -21.34 4.82
CA PHE A 316 10.36 -21.73 3.88
C PHE A 316 9.34 -20.61 3.58
N SER A 317 9.36 -19.53 4.37
CA SER A 317 8.35 -18.47 4.32
C SER A 317 8.28 -17.73 2.97
N VAL A 318 9.42 -17.56 2.30
CA VAL A 318 9.48 -16.91 0.98
C VAL A 318 8.77 -17.76 -0.07
N GLU A 319 9.01 -19.07 -0.06
CA GLU A 319 8.34 -20.01 -0.96
C GLU A 319 6.85 -20.14 -0.62
N LEU A 320 6.52 -20.18 0.66
CA LEU A 320 5.13 -20.17 1.13
C LEU A 320 4.39 -18.93 0.63
N PHE A 321 4.99 -17.75 0.70
CA PHE A 321 4.38 -16.52 0.19
C PHE A 321 4.02 -16.66 -1.30
N GLU A 322 4.97 -17.12 -2.14
CA GLU A 322 4.73 -17.32 -3.57
C GLU A 322 3.68 -18.42 -3.84
N TYR A 323 3.69 -19.49 -3.04
CA TYR A 323 2.69 -20.57 -3.12
C TYR A 323 1.27 -20.07 -2.82
N LEU A 324 1.10 -19.18 -1.83
CA LEU A 324 -0.21 -18.62 -1.48
C LEU A 324 -0.72 -17.62 -2.54
N VAL A 325 0.20 -16.89 -3.17
CA VAL A 325 -0.10 -15.96 -4.27
C VAL A 325 -0.61 -16.74 -5.48
N ASN A 326 0.12 -17.79 -5.89
CA ASN A 326 -0.22 -18.61 -7.03
C ASN A 326 -0.07 -20.12 -6.73
N PRO A 327 -1.08 -20.74 -6.11
CA PRO A 327 -1.08 -22.18 -5.87
C PRO A 327 -1.22 -22.90 -7.22
N TYR A 328 -0.15 -23.55 -7.67
CA TYR A 328 -0.17 -24.35 -8.90
C TYR A 328 -0.89 -25.68 -8.64
N TYR A 329 -2.23 -25.68 -8.71
CA TYR A 329 -3.08 -26.84 -8.36
C TYR A 329 -2.78 -28.11 -9.15
N MET A 330 -2.31 -27.96 -10.39
CA MET A 330 -1.98 -29.05 -11.32
C MET A 330 -0.53 -29.54 -11.19
N ASP A 331 0.26 -28.99 -10.27
CA ASP A 331 1.60 -29.50 -9.97
C ASP A 331 1.51 -30.91 -9.36
N ASN A 332 2.28 -31.86 -9.89
CA ASN A 332 2.37 -33.23 -9.37
C ASN A 332 2.78 -33.25 -7.89
N ASP A 333 3.59 -32.28 -7.45
CA ASP A 333 4.05 -32.16 -6.08
C ASP A 333 3.12 -31.30 -5.20
N PHE A 334 1.98 -30.82 -5.71
CA PHE A 334 1.08 -29.91 -4.99
C PHE A 334 0.74 -30.41 -3.59
N SER A 335 0.28 -31.65 -3.47
CA SER A 335 -0.17 -32.21 -2.19
C SER A 335 1.00 -32.36 -1.21
N LYS A 336 2.18 -32.73 -1.71
CA LYS A 336 3.39 -32.87 -0.91
C LYS A 336 3.85 -31.51 -0.37
N LYS A 337 3.92 -30.48 -1.23
CA LYS A 337 4.29 -29.11 -0.84
C LYS A 337 3.32 -28.53 0.19
N LEU A 338 2.02 -28.69 -0.04
CA LEU A 338 0.97 -28.23 0.86
C LEU A 338 1.11 -28.84 2.26
N GLU A 339 1.26 -30.17 2.34
CA GLU A 339 1.44 -30.88 3.60
C GLU A 339 2.74 -30.49 4.30
N THR A 340 3.82 -30.21 3.55
CA THR A 340 5.05 -29.64 4.11
C THR A 340 4.78 -28.29 4.77
N TYR A 341 4.11 -27.36 4.09
CA TYR A 341 3.82 -26.03 4.66
C TYR A 341 2.89 -26.11 5.88
N LEU A 342 1.86 -26.96 5.85
CA LEU A 342 0.97 -27.19 6.99
C LEU A 342 1.75 -27.71 8.22
N LYS A 343 2.61 -28.71 8.03
CA LYS A 343 3.45 -29.25 9.10
C LYS A 343 4.44 -28.22 9.64
N SER A 344 5.11 -27.48 8.74
CA SER A 344 6.05 -26.42 9.14
C SER A 344 5.38 -25.34 9.98
N LEU A 345 4.17 -24.90 9.63
CA LEU A 345 3.42 -23.93 10.42
C LEU A 345 2.94 -24.49 11.76
N GLN A 346 2.48 -25.75 11.80
CA GLN A 346 2.08 -26.40 13.06
C GLN A 346 3.23 -26.49 14.06
N LEU A 347 4.45 -26.81 13.59
CA LEU A 347 5.65 -26.86 14.43
C LEU A 347 5.98 -25.50 15.07
N LEU A 348 5.54 -24.40 14.45
CA LEU A 348 5.71 -23.04 14.96
C LEU A 348 4.53 -22.57 15.84
N GLY A 349 3.55 -23.44 16.13
CA GLY A 349 2.33 -23.03 16.83
C GLY A 349 1.39 -22.18 15.95
N GLY A 350 1.56 -22.25 14.63
CA GLY A 350 0.85 -21.46 13.63
C GLY A 350 -0.53 -22.02 13.23
N GLN A 351 -1.05 -23.03 13.91
CA GLN A 351 -2.40 -23.58 13.64
C GLN A 351 -3.52 -22.54 13.84
N TYR A 352 -3.24 -21.43 14.52
CA TYR A 352 -4.15 -20.31 14.73
C TYR A 352 -3.98 -19.18 13.70
N TYR A 353 -3.05 -19.32 12.75
CA TYR A 353 -2.74 -18.28 11.79
C TYR A 353 -3.74 -18.28 10.63
N ASN A 354 -4.07 -17.11 10.12
CA ASN A 354 -4.86 -16.92 8.89
C ASN A 354 -4.18 -17.57 7.69
N ILE A 355 -2.84 -17.62 7.69
CA ILE A 355 -2.05 -18.33 6.67
C ILE A 355 -2.37 -19.84 6.68
N TYR A 356 -2.53 -20.44 7.86
CA TYR A 356 -2.90 -21.85 7.99
C TYR A 356 -4.30 -22.11 7.43
N ARG A 357 -5.27 -21.24 7.73
CA ARG A 357 -6.60 -21.26 7.12
C ARG A 357 -6.56 -21.15 5.59
N GLU A 358 -5.73 -20.27 5.05
CA GLU A 358 -5.59 -20.10 3.60
C GLU A 358 -5.02 -21.36 2.92
N LEU A 359 -4.11 -22.09 3.58
CA LEU A 359 -3.63 -23.39 3.06
C LEU A 359 -4.74 -24.44 3.02
N PHE A 360 -5.65 -24.49 3.99
CA PHE A 360 -6.81 -25.38 3.90
C PHE A 360 -7.81 -24.97 2.82
N ILE A 361 -8.05 -23.67 2.64
CA ILE A 361 -8.84 -23.17 1.51
C ILE A 361 -8.23 -23.69 0.19
N ILE A 362 -6.91 -23.59 0.03
CA ILE A 362 -6.18 -24.14 -1.13
C ILE A 362 -6.32 -25.67 -1.22
N LYS A 363 -6.18 -26.39 -0.10
CA LYS A 363 -6.35 -27.85 -0.01
C LYS A 363 -7.68 -28.31 -0.59
N HIS A 364 -8.77 -27.77 -0.05
CA HIS A 364 -10.12 -28.19 -0.41
C HIS A 364 -10.52 -27.68 -1.79
N SER A 365 -10.02 -26.52 -2.22
CA SER A 365 -10.23 -25.97 -3.56
C SER A 365 -9.80 -26.92 -4.68
N LYS A 366 -8.70 -27.67 -4.49
CA LYS A 366 -8.17 -28.58 -5.53
C LYS A 366 -9.21 -29.57 -6.06
N ALA A 367 -9.94 -30.25 -5.17
CA ALA A 367 -10.91 -31.27 -5.56
C ALA A 367 -12.07 -30.72 -6.40
N TYR A 368 -12.44 -29.45 -6.20
CA TYR A 368 -13.50 -28.80 -6.98
C TYR A 368 -12.98 -28.27 -8.31
N LEU A 369 -11.74 -27.76 -8.36
CA LEU A 369 -11.08 -27.40 -9.62
C LEU A 369 -10.92 -28.61 -10.54
N GLU A 370 -10.55 -29.78 -10.00
CA GLU A 370 -10.48 -31.03 -10.76
C GLU A 370 -11.84 -31.49 -11.30
N ARG A 371 -12.93 -31.10 -10.61
CA ARG A 371 -14.31 -31.27 -11.07
C ARG A 371 -14.74 -30.19 -12.04
N GLY A 372 -13.90 -29.23 -12.41
CA GLY A 372 -14.23 -28.15 -13.35
C GLY A 372 -14.99 -26.96 -12.76
N TRP A 373 -14.98 -26.81 -11.43
CA TRP A 373 -15.55 -25.63 -10.77
C TRP A 373 -14.58 -24.44 -10.83
N ASN A 374 -15.12 -23.22 -10.86
CA ASN A 374 -14.31 -22.00 -10.78
C ASN A 374 -14.13 -21.56 -9.34
N ILE A 375 -12.95 -21.07 -8.97
CA ILE A 375 -12.64 -20.66 -7.59
C ILE A 375 -12.12 -19.23 -7.56
N ARG A 376 -12.66 -18.45 -6.62
CA ARG A 376 -12.18 -17.11 -6.34
C ARG A 376 -11.91 -16.95 -4.84
N ARG A 377 -10.83 -16.26 -4.52
CA ARG A 377 -10.36 -16.03 -3.14
C ARG A 377 -10.22 -14.53 -2.85
N HIS A 378 -10.70 -14.11 -1.68
CA HIS A 378 -10.67 -12.74 -1.14
C HIS A 378 -11.47 -11.69 -1.95
N ILE A 379 -12.53 -12.08 -2.65
CA ILE A 379 -13.26 -11.18 -3.53
C ILE A 379 -14.18 -10.21 -2.75
N HIS A 380 -14.22 -8.97 -3.19
CA HIS A 380 -15.20 -7.97 -2.76
C HIS A 380 -16.38 -7.95 -3.74
N TYR A 381 -17.59 -7.94 -3.21
CA TYR A 381 -18.84 -7.73 -3.91
C TYR A 381 -19.42 -6.40 -3.47
N ARG A 382 -19.89 -5.61 -4.43
CA ARG A 382 -20.56 -4.33 -4.19
C ARG A 382 -21.93 -4.33 -4.84
N VAL A 383 -22.95 -3.88 -4.10
CA VAL A 383 -24.32 -3.71 -4.57
C VAL A 383 -24.86 -2.41 -4.00
N GLY A 384 -25.04 -1.40 -4.85
CA GLY A 384 -25.29 -0.04 -4.38
C GLY A 384 -24.16 0.46 -3.48
N GLU A 385 -24.50 0.82 -2.24
CA GLU A 385 -23.54 1.22 -1.20
C GLU A 385 -23.06 0.05 -0.34
N ASP A 386 -23.73 -1.11 -0.40
CA ASP A 386 -23.37 -2.28 0.39
C ASP A 386 -22.15 -3.00 -0.18
N LYS A 387 -21.25 -3.37 0.73
CA LYS A 387 -20.05 -4.15 0.42
C LYS A 387 -20.01 -5.46 1.21
N PHE A 388 -19.53 -6.51 0.55
CA PHE A 388 -19.30 -7.81 1.14
C PHE A 388 -17.94 -8.36 0.71
N TYR A 389 -17.14 -8.82 1.68
CA TYR A 389 -15.86 -9.46 1.44
C TYR A 389 -15.97 -10.96 1.67
N ALA A 390 -15.60 -11.74 0.66
CA ALA A 390 -15.64 -13.19 0.68
C ALA A 390 -14.23 -13.77 0.59
N ASP A 391 -13.79 -14.46 1.64
CA ASP A 391 -12.50 -15.16 1.63
C ASP A 391 -12.44 -16.25 0.56
N TRP A 392 -13.54 -16.98 0.37
CA TRP A 392 -13.58 -18.15 -0.50
C TRP A 392 -14.95 -18.33 -1.14
N LEU A 393 -14.96 -18.31 -2.47
CA LEU A 393 -16.13 -18.57 -3.29
C LEU A 393 -15.80 -19.59 -4.35
N MET A 394 -16.73 -20.50 -4.58
CA MET A 394 -16.71 -21.39 -5.73
C MET A 394 -17.90 -21.15 -6.63
N PHE A 395 -17.80 -21.60 -7.88
CA PHE A 395 -18.88 -21.63 -8.84
C PHE A 395 -18.95 -23.01 -9.44
N ASP A 396 -20.13 -23.62 -9.39
CA ASP A 396 -20.37 -24.93 -10.01
C ASP A 396 -20.49 -24.81 -11.54
N HIS A 397 -20.79 -25.92 -12.21
CA HIS A 397 -20.94 -25.95 -13.68
C HIS A 397 -22.07 -25.08 -14.23
N ALA A 398 -23.03 -24.71 -13.38
CA ALA A 398 -24.13 -23.81 -13.74
C ALA A 398 -23.80 -22.35 -13.39
N ASP A 399 -22.54 -22.05 -13.04
CA ASP A 399 -22.08 -20.76 -12.50
C ASP A 399 -22.85 -20.32 -11.23
N THR A 400 -23.41 -21.29 -10.49
CA THR A 400 -24.07 -21.01 -9.20
C THR A 400 -23.01 -20.70 -8.16
N PRO A 401 -23.06 -19.55 -7.48
CA PRO A 401 -22.07 -19.21 -6.47
C PRO A 401 -22.29 -20.04 -5.20
N VAL A 402 -21.18 -20.49 -4.64
CA VAL A 402 -21.13 -21.19 -3.36
C VAL A 402 -20.20 -20.42 -2.44
N LEU A 403 -20.76 -19.77 -1.43
CA LEU A 403 -19.97 -19.17 -0.35
C LEU A 403 -19.35 -20.30 0.45
N CYS A 404 -18.03 -20.27 0.62
CA CYS A 404 -17.32 -21.30 1.35
C CYS A 404 -16.66 -20.71 2.60
N THR A 405 -16.68 -21.46 3.70
CA THR A 405 -16.03 -21.06 4.95
C THR A 405 -15.18 -22.20 5.46
N PHE A 406 -13.94 -21.92 5.86
CA PHE A 406 -13.12 -22.85 6.63
C PHE A 406 -13.17 -22.51 8.11
N ILE A 407 -13.38 -23.53 8.94
CA ILE A 407 -13.39 -23.47 10.40
C ILE A 407 -12.36 -24.47 10.93
N SER A 408 -11.40 -23.98 11.70
CA SER A 408 -10.42 -24.86 12.33
C SER A 408 -10.99 -25.52 13.58
N LYS A 409 -10.77 -26.83 13.73
CA LYS A 409 -11.05 -27.59 14.97
C LYS A 409 -10.25 -27.10 16.18
N PHE A 410 -9.16 -26.37 15.96
CA PHE A 410 -8.33 -25.82 17.02
C PHE A 410 -8.91 -24.57 17.67
N LEU A 411 -9.91 -23.91 17.06
CA LEU A 411 -10.57 -22.76 17.66
C LEU A 411 -11.46 -23.18 18.86
N PRO A 412 -11.55 -22.37 19.93
CA PRO A 412 -12.40 -22.67 21.07
C PRO A 412 -13.85 -22.93 20.61
N LYS A 413 -14.41 -24.07 21.01
CA LYS A 413 -15.79 -24.48 20.66
C LYS A 413 -16.82 -23.49 21.21
N LYS A 414 -17.08 -22.44 20.43
CA LYS A 414 -18.29 -21.63 20.46
C LYS A 414 -19.13 -21.93 19.22
N GLU A 415 -19.30 -23.21 18.94
CA GLU A 415 -19.81 -23.71 17.67
C GLU A 415 -21.16 -23.09 17.29
N LYS A 416 -22.06 -22.93 18.27
CA LYS A 416 -23.37 -22.30 18.07
C LYS A 416 -23.29 -20.80 17.75
N GLU A 417 -22.43 -20.03 18.43
CA GLU A 417 -22.25 -18.60 18.14
C GLU A 417 -21.62 -18.40 16.76
N MET A 418 -20.66 -19.25 16.41
CA MET A 418 -19.99 -19.23 15.13
C MET A 418 -20.93 -19.63 13.99
N LEU A 419 -21.73 -20.69 14.13
CA LEU A 419 -22.72 -21.08 13.13
C LEU A 419 -23.76 -19.98 12.93
N SER A 420 -24.27 -19.36 14.00
CA SER A 420 -25.20 -18.23 13.90
C SER A 420 -24.56 -17.02 13.20
N PHE A 421 -23.30 -16.71 13.49
CA PHE A 421 -22.56 -15.66 12.79
C PHE A 421 -22.44 -15.97 11.29
N LEU A 422 -22.15 -17.22 10.93
CA LEU A 422 -22.01 -17.63 9.54
C LEU A 422 -23.36 -17.67 8.80
N GLU A 423 -24.44 -18.09 9.46
CA GLU A 423 -25.82 -18.01 8.93
C GLU A 423 -26.20 -16.55 8.61
N ASN A 424 -25.89 -15.62 9.52
CA ASN A 424 -26.12 -14.19 9.30
C ASN A 424 -25.26 -13.67 8.14
N THR A 425 -24.00 -14.08 8.07
CA THR A 425 -23.07 -13.72 6.98
C THR A 425 -23.59 -14.22 5.63
N PHE A 426 -24.05 -15.48 5.58
CA PHE A 426 -24.61 -16.07 4.38
C PHE A 426 -25.93 -15.40 3.98
N SER A 427 -26.81 -15.10 4.94
CA SER A 427 -28.06 -14.38 4.68
C SER A 427 -27.81 -13.00 4.08
N LYS A 428 -26.80 -12.27 4.59
CA LYS A 428 -26.35 -11.01 4.01
C LYS A 428 -25.84 -11.20 2.58
N TYR A 429 -24.99 -12.20 2.34
CA TYR A 429 -24.49 -12.50 1.00
C TYR A 429 -25.62 -12.86 0.03
N GLN A 430 -26.59 -13.67 0.47
CA GLN A 430 -27.74 -14.07 -0.33
C GLN A 430 -28.60 -12.86 -0.72
N SER A 431 -28.89 -11.96 0.22
CA SER A 431 -29.60 -10.70 -0.07
C SER A 431 -28.88 -9.89 -1.14
N ILE A 432 -27.58 -9.64 -0.93
CA ILE A 432 -26.73 -8.88 -1.86
C ILE A 432 -26.69 -9.54 -3.25
N TYR A 433 -26.61 -10.87 -3.32
CA TYR A 433 -26.54 -11.58 -4.61
C TYR A 433 -27.88 -11.58 -5.36
N SER A 434 -29.00 -11.81 -4.67
CA SER A 434 -30.35 -11.74 -5.23
C SER A 434 -30.63 -10.39 -5.89
N ASP A 435 -30.19 -9.29 -5.27
CA ASP A 435 -30.37 -7.94 -5.80
C ASP A 435 -29.60 -7.70 -7.12
N VAL A 436 -28.49 -8.41 -7.36
CA VAL A 436 -27.65 -8.24 -8.57
C VAL A 436 -28.07 -9.14 -9.73
N LYS A 437 -28.40 -10.39 -9.44
CA LYS A 437 -28.62 -11.44 -10.45
C LYS A 437 -30.09 -11.83 -10.59
N GLY A 438 -30.98 -11.24 -9.77
CA GLY A 438 -32.37 -11.64 -9.64
C GLY A 438 -32.53 -12.97 -8.89
N ASP A 439 -33.78 -13.34 -8.60
CA ASP A 439 -34.11 -14.53 -7.79
C ASP A 439 -33.89 -15.88 -8.51
N PHE A 440 -33.32 -15.87 -9.72
CA PHE A 440 -33.19 -17.06 -10.57
C PHE A 440 -32.05 -18.00 -10.15
N ILE A 441 -30.99 -17.47 -9.53
CA ILE A 441 -29.83 -18.25 -9.05
C ILE A 441 -29.66 -17.99 -7.56
N LYS A 442 -30.02 -18.98 -6.73
CA LYS A 442 -29.84 -18.90 -5.28
C LYS A 442 -28.43 -19.33 -4.89
N PRO A 443 -27.66 -18.48 -4.19
CA PRO A 443 -26.37 -18.88 -3.65
C PRO A 443 -26.48 -20.09 -2.73
N LYS A 444 -25.44 -20.92 -2.72
CA LYS A 444 -25.27 -22.02 -1.76
C LYS A 444 -24.20 -21.65 -0.73
N TRP A 445 -24.15 -22.42 0.36
CA TRP A 445 -23.12 -22.31 1.37
C TRP A 445 -22.56 -23.68 1.74
N MET A 446 -21.23 -23.74 1.85
CA MET A 446 -20.47 -24.89 2.33
C MET A 446 -19.51 -24.48 3.45
N ILE A 447 -19.46 -25.29 4.50
CA ILE A 447 -18.52 -25.17 5.62
C ILE A 447 -17.52 -26.31 5.53
N PHE A 448 -16.25 -26.01 5.67
CA PHE A 448 -15.16 -26.96 5.67
C PHE A 448 -14.40 -26.93 7.00
N ASP A 449 -13.88 -28.06 7.40
CA ASP A 449 -12.90 -28.22 8.48
C ASP A 449 -11.65 -28.94 7.95
N GLU A 450 -10.71 -29.30 8.82
CA GLU A 450 -9.47 -29.97 8.41
C GLU A 450 -9.69 -31.31 7.65
N ASP A 451 -10.82 -32.00 7.84
CA ASP A 451 -11.12 -33.30 7.24
C ASP A 451 -11.89 -33.16 5.92
N GLY A 452 -12.52 -32.02 5.66
CA GLY A 452 -13.26 -31.78 4.42
C GLY A 452 -14.55 -31.00 4.63
N LEU A 453 -15.58 -31.36 3.85
CA LEU A 453 -16.90 -30.74 3.95
C LEU A 453 -17.55 -31.12 5.30
N TYR A 454 -17.75 -30.11 6.14
CA TYR A 454 -18.38 -30.25 7.45
C TYR A 454 -19.90 -30.13 7.35
N LEU A 455 -20.39 -29.10 6.66
CA LEU A 455 -21.81 -28.79 6.53
C LEU A 455 -22.11 -28.12 5.19
N GLN A 456 -23.30 -28.38 4.65
CA GLN A 456 -23.81 -27.75 3.44
C GLN A 456 -25.26 -27.28 3.68
N SER A 457 -25.62 -26.12 3.13
CA SER A 457 -27.00 -25.60 3.20
C SER A 457 -28.01 -26.62 2.67
N PRO A 458 -29.19 -26.82 3.31
CA PRO A 458 -30.16 -27.87 2.97
C PRO A 458 -30.79 -27.78 1.58
N ASN A 459 -30.66 -26.64 0.89
CA ASN A 459 -31.20 -26.45 -0.47
C ASN A 459 -30.20 -26.85 -1.56
N SER A 460 -29.34 -27.83 -1.28
CA SER A 460 -28.35 -28.40 -2.20
C SER A 460 -28.97 -29.10 -3.39
#